data_AF-A4HXV3-F1
#
_entry.id   AF-A4HXV3-F1
#
_cell.length_a   1.000
_cell.length_b   1.000
_cell.length_c   1.000
_cell.angle_alpha   90.00
_cell.angle_beta   90.00
_cell.angle_gamma   90.00
#
_symmetry.space_group_name_H-M   'P 1'
#
loop_
_entity.id
_entity.type
_entity.pdbx_description
1 polymer ?
#
loop_
_entity_poly.entity_id
_entity_poly.type
_entity_poly.pdbx_seq_one_letter_code
_entity_poly.pdbx_strand_id
1 'polypeptide(L)'
;MSSIEELKVVRLFRALNTIIQLCHDRGYVIRHPSAIAEAVQNPELYDDEEGLDHDWFLRHFVISPGRAARSTRAKQSGDGGSRSGPGRAAKNEEDGGGADKPGEYDVAVDEDEVLRRAANGEWVCMRNAMRLTCSVDPRRATLASSVVTGTPTNKAPSSAPAVKAEPKDDGGGVPYAVAAAAVDAKSKEKAAKNALMVFFSGSPKLSIKEVHSFREKALKKMASSMIIVTNKIDPGVRMDVQELSGRMDEATGAELLSIQVFEEEALAFNVVRHETVPRHVALTPAEAEAFLAERKLNVAQLPRMQESDPLVQYLGLQRGSIVHITREGKQSGPYSMYRHVI
;
A
#
# COMPACT_ATOMS: atom_id res chain seq x y z
N MET A 1 -1.71 24.18 17.81
CA MET A 1 -0.90 23.19 17.08
C MET A 1 0.59 23.48 17.26
N SER A 2 1.07 23.65 18.50
CA SER A 2 2.31 24.42 18.78
C SER A 2 3.53 23.55 19.10
N SER A 3 3.40 22.22 19.08
CA SER A 3 4.52 21.32 19.36
C SER A 3 5.06 20.68 18.08
N ILE A 4 6.39 20.59 17.97
CA ILE A 4 7.08 19.85 16.90
C ILE A 4 6.64 18.37 16.82
N GLU A 5 6.18 17.81 17.94
CA GLU A 5 5.71 16.42 18.00
C GLU A 5 4.36 16.25 17.32
N GLU A 6 3.44 17.20 17.51
CA GLU A 6 2.13 17.20 16.86
C GLU A 6 2.27 17.24 15.34
N LEU A 7 3.21 18.05 14.82
CA LEU A 7 3.53 18.07 13.39
C LEU A 7 4.09 16.74 12.87
N LYS A 8 4.86 16.01 13.68
CA LYS A 8 5.33 14.65 13.31
C LYS A 8 4.16 13.67 13.25
N VAL A 9 3.20 13.76 14.18
CA VAL A 9 1.98 12.94 14.18
C VAL A 9 1.15 13.21 12.92
N VAL A 10 0.92 14.48 12.59
CA VAL A 10 0.18 14.88 11.38
C VAL A 10 0.88 14.42 10.11
N ARG A 11 2.21 14.49 10.05
CA ARG A 11 2.98 13.96 8.91
C ARG A 11 2.80 12.46 8.76
N LEU A 12 2.90 11.70 9.85
CA LEU A 12 2.70 10.25 9.86
C LEU A 12 1.27 9.87 9.43
N PHE A 13 0.26 10.61 9.90
CA PHE A 13 -1.13 10.45 9.48
C PHE A 13 -1.30 10.65 7.97
N ARG A 14 -0.75 11.72 7.40
CA ARG A 14 -0.78 11.96 5.95
C ARG A 14 -0.07 10.86 5.18
N ALA A 15 1.09 10.42 5.66
CA ALA A 15 1.82 9.31 5.05
C ALA A 15 1.00 8.01 5.07
N LEU A 16 0.27 7.71 6.15
CA LEU A 16 -0.63 6.57 6.21
C LEU A 16 -1.74 6.67 5.16
N ASN A 17 -2.41 7.81 5.03
CA ASN A 17 -3.46 8.00 4.01
C ASN A 17 -2.90 7.85 2.59
N THR A 18 -1.73 8.42 2.31
CA THR A 18 -1.06 8.24 1.02
C THR A 18 -0.75 6.76 0.74
N ILE A 19 -0.31 6.00 1.75
CA ILE A 19 -0.04 4.56 1.62
C ILE A 19 -1.33 3.75 1.40
N ILE A 20 -2.40 4.06 2.13
CA ILE A 20 -3.70 3.39 1.93
C ILE A 20 -4.15 3.59 0.48
N GLN A 21 -4.14 4.84 0.00
CA GLN A 21 -4.49 5.14 -1.38
C GLN A 21 -3.54 4.44 -2.37
N LEU A 22 -2.23 4.45 -2.11
CA LEU A 22 -1.23 3.78 -2.94
C LEU A 22 -1.54 2.27 -3.07
N CYS A 23 -1.94 1.62 -1.99
CA CYS A 23 -2.36 0.22 -2.04
C CYS A 23 -3.57 0.02 -2.96
N HIS A 24 -4.59 0.89 -2.87
CA HIS A 24 -5.78 0.84 -3.72
C HIS A 24 -5.48 1.14 -5.19
N ASP A 25 -4.67 2.16 -5.46
CA ASP A 25 -4.24 2.53 -6.82
C ASP A 25 -3.40 1.42 -7.43
N ARG A 26 -2.61 0.69 -6.62
CA ARG A 26 -1.90 -0.49 -7.10
C ARG A 26 -2.77 -1.74 -7.29
N GLY A 27 -4.08 -1.65 -7.01
CA GLY A 27 -5.03 -2.75 -7.16
C GLY A 27 -5.03 -3.75 -6.01
N TYR A 28 -4.48 -3.38 -4.85
CA TYR A 28 -4.53 -4.18 -3.64
C TYR A 28 -5.72 -3.81 -2.75
N VAL A 29 -6.18 -4.78 -1.98
CA VAL A 29 -7.15 -4.61 -0.89
C VAL A 29 -6.44 -4.85 0.43
N ILE A 30 -6.61 -3.93 1.38
CA ILE A 30 -6.07 -4.05 2.73
C ILE A 30 -6.84 -5.14 3.48
N ARG A 31 -6.13 -6.10 4.07
CA ARG A 31 -6.69 -7.26 4.80
C ARG A 31 -6.37 -7.23 6.29
N HIS A 32 -5.21 -6.72 6.67
CA HIS A 32 -4.75 -6.61 8.06
C HIS A 32 -3.99 -5.29 8.23
N PRO A 33 -4.02 -4.62 9.41
CA PRO A 33 -4.75 -4.95 10.63
C PRO A 33 -6.26 -4.73 10.43
N SER A 34 -7.07 -5.56 11.10
CA SER A 34 -8.53 -5.54 10.96
C SER A 34 -9.09 -4.14 11.21
N ALA A 35 -8.56 -3.39 12.16
CA ALA A 35 -9.02 -2.02 12.45
C ALA A 35 -8.89 -1.06 11.24
N ILE A 36 -7.75 -1.07 10.52
CA ILE A 36 -7.60 -0.22 9.32
C ILE A 36 -8.47 -0.76 8.18
N ALA A 37 -8.51 -2.09 8.01
CA ALA A 37 -9.32 -2.72 6.97
C ALA A 37 -10.83 -2.44 7.15
N GLU A 38 -11.31 -2.43 8.39
CA GLU A 38 -12.68 -2.08 8.78
C GLU A 38 -12.93 -0.57 8.61
N ALA A 39 -12.00 0.28 9.05
CA ALA A 39 -12.16 1.73 8.95
C ALA A 39 -12.20 2.20 7.48
N VAL A 40 -11.37 1.63 6.61
CA VAL A 40 -11.37 1.92 5.16
C VAL A 40 -12.67 1.48 4.48
N GLN A 41 -13.40 0.54 5.05
CA GLN A 41 -14.70 0.10 4.54
C GLN A 41 -15.88 0.91 5.11
N ASN A 42 -15.65 1.71 6.15
CA ASN A 42 -16.70 2.51 6.78
C ASN A 42 -16.70 3.94 6.21
N PRO A 43 -17.76 4.36 5.49
CA PRO A 43 -17.86 5.71 4.93
C PRO A 43 -17.83 6.83 5.99
N GLU A 44 -18.12 6.54 7.26
CA GLU A 44 -18.00 7.52 8.34
C GLU A 44 -16.55 7.76 8.78
N LEU A 45 -15.65 6.81 8.50
CA LEU A 45 -14.26 6.83 8.94
C LEU A 45 -13.27 7.01 7.80
N TYR A 46 -13.67 6.73 6.56
CA TYR A 46 -12.81 6.83 5.40
C TYR A 46 -13.57 7.44 4.22
N ASP A 47 -13.00 8.50 3.69
CA ASP A 47 -13.47 9.19 2.49
C ASP A 47 -12.43 9.09 1.37
N ASP A 48 -12.88 8.94 0.11
CA ASP A 48 -11.98 8.77 -1.03
C ASP A 48 -11.18 10.06 -1.35
N GLU A 49 -11.67 11.24 -0.96
CA GLU A 49 -11.01 12.54 -1.16
C GLU A 49 -10.16 12.97 0.03
N GLU A 50 -10.60 12.72 1.27
CA GLU A 50 -9.89 13.13 2.49
C GLU A 50 -9.01 12.01 3.10
N GLY A 51 -9.38 10.75 2.86
CA GLY A 51 -8.77 9.57 3.46
C GLY A 51 -9.39 9.19 4.81
N LEU A 52 -8.60 8.54 5.66
CA LEU A 52 -9.03 8.11 6.99
C LEU A 52 -9.22 9.30 7.94
N ASP A 53 -10.23 9.24 8.81
CA ASP A 53 -10.51 10.25 9.83
C ASP A 53 -9.32 10.43 10.79
N HIS A 54 -8.96 11.69 11.03
CA HIS A 54 -7.82 12.05 11.87
C HIS A 54 -8.07 11.71 13.35
N ASP A 55 -9.28 11.91 13.85
CA ASP A 55 -9.59 11.62 15.25
C ASP A 55 -9.58 10.11 15.51
N TRP A 56 -10.09 9.31 14.58
CA TRP A 56 -9.99 7.86 14.61
C TRP A 56 -8.52 7.42 14.64
N PHE A 57 -7.66 8.00 13.78
CA PHE A 57 -6.24 7.73 13.78
C PHE A 57 -5.59 8.03 15.13
N LEU A 58 -5.87 9.19 15.73
CA LEU A 58 -5.33 9.56 17.04
C LEU A 58 -5.75 8.56 18.14
N ARG A 59 -6.99 8.06 18.11
CA ARG A 59 -7.48 7.07 19.09
C ARG A 59 -6.81 5.71 18.93
N HIS A 60 -6.49 5.30 17.71
CA HIS A 60 -5.97 3.95 17.44
C HIS A 60 -4.44 3.86 17.48
N PHE A 61 -3.72 4.89 17.02
CA PHE A 61 -2.27 4.79 16.82
C PHE A 61 -1.43 5.76 17.66
N VAL A 62 -2.08 6.65 18.42
CA VAL A 62 -1.37 7.69 19.16
C VAL A 62 -1.73 7.66 20.64
N ILE A 63 -0.70 7.63 21.48
CA ILE A 63 -0.84 7.83 22.91
C ILE A 63 -0.35 9.23 23.23
N SER A 64 -1.31 10.12 23.44
CA SER A 64 -1.02 11.46 23.91
C SER A 64 -0.71 11.46 25.41
N PRO A 65 0.05 12.44 25.91
CA PRO A 65 0.33 12.58 27.34
C PRO A 65 -0.94 12.62 28.19
N GLY A 66 -1.97 13.32 27.71
CA GLY A 66 -3.28 13.37 28.36
C GLY A 66 -3.98 12.01 28.41
N ARG A 67 -3.82 11.16 27.39
CA ARG A 67 -4.37 9.79 27.39
C ARG A 67 -3.63 8.88 28.37
N ALA A 68 -2.30 8.96 28.43
CA ALA A 68 -1.49 8.19 29.37
C ALA A 68 -1.78 8.56 30.83
N ALA A 69 -1.91 9.86 31.14
CA ALA A 69 -2.27 10.34 32.48
C ALA A 69 -3.66 9.83 32.94
N ARG A 70 -4.64 9.72 32.03
CA ARG A 70 -5.95 9.13 32.36
C ARG A 70 -5.88 7.63 32.64
N SER A 71 -5.05 6.89 31.88
CA SER A 71 -4.88 5.44 32.05
C SER A 71 -4.20 5.09 33.36
N THR A 72 -3.13 5.80 33.74
CA THR A 72 -2.42 5.60 35.01
C THR A 72 -3.30 5.89 36.21
N ARG A 73 -4.09 6.99 36.17
CA ARG A 73 -5.06 7.32 37.21
C ARG A 73 -6.15 6.25 37.36
N ALA A 74 -6.66 5.71 36.25
CA ALA A 74 -7.68 4.65 36.28
C ALA A 74 -7.13 3.36 36.93
N LYS A 75 -5.89 2.96 36.63
CA LYS A 75 -5.21 1.83 37.29
C LYS A 75 -5.03 2.05 38.80
N GLN A 76 -4.63 3.25 39.23
CA GLN A 76 -4.45 3.59 40.65
C GLN A 76 -5.77 3.61 41.44
N SER A 77 -6.89 4.00 40.82
CA SER A 77 -8.21 3.96 41.48
C SER A 77 -8.84 2.56 41.56
N GLY A 78 -8.32 1.59 40.79
CA GLY A 78 -8.86 0.23 40.70
C GLY A 78 -8.32 -0.76 41.76
N ASP A 79 -7.27 -0.40 42.50
CA ASP A 79 -6.60 -1.29 43.46
C ASP A 79 -7.19 -1.23 44.89
N GLY A 80 -8.53 -1.22 44.99
CA GLY A 80 -9.28 -1.12 46.24
C GLY A 80 -10.37 -2.19 46.43
N GLY A 81 -10.30 -3.28 45.68
CA GLY A 81 -11.38 -4.26 45.53
C GLY A 81 -11.08 -5.65 46.08
N SER A 82 -10.54 -5.77 47.30
CA SER A 82 -10.56 -7.03 48.04
C SER A 82 -12.01 -7.37 48.42
N ARG A 83 -12.65 -8.28 47.66
CA ARG A 83 -13.83 -9.02 48.14
C ARG A 83 -13.74 -10.49 47.75
N SER A 84 -13.27 -11.24 48.73
CA SER A 84 -13.49 -12.66 48.97
C SER A 84 -14.98 -13.04 48.81
N GLY A 85 -15.24 -14.17 48.15
CA GLY A 85 -16.54 -14.84 48.15
C GLY A 85 -16.53 -16.11 47.28
N PRO A 86 -16.58 -17.33 47.86
CA PRO A 86 -16.40 -18.58 47.13
C PRO A 86 -17.74 -19.17 46.68
N GLY A 87 -17.79 -19.82 45.51
CA GLY A 87 -19.03 -20.44 45.06
C GLY A 87 -18.96 -21.28 43.79
N ARG A 88 -18.67 -22.57 44.00
CA ARG A 88 -19.23 -23.73 43.30
C ARG A 88 -18.75 -24.06 41.87
N ALA A 89 -18.02 -25.17 41.83
CA ALA A 89 -17.78 -26.00 40.66
C ALA A 89 -19.09 -26.47 40.00
N ALA A 90 -19.15 -26.34 38.68
CA ALA A 90 -19.99 -27.14 37.81
C ALA A 90 -19.14 -27.52 36.60
N LYS A 91 -18.89 -28.83 36.47
CA LYS A 91 -18.37 -29.48 35.27
C LYS A 91 -19.37 -29.26 34.13
N ASN A 92 -18.86 -28.91 32.95
CA ASN A 92 -19.41 -29.39 31.68
C ASN A 92 -18.24 -29.66 30.75
N GLU A 93 -18.18 -30.92 30.35
CA GLU A 93 -17.37 -31.49 29.28
C GLU A 93 -18.01 -31.18 27.93
N GLU A 94 -17.19 -31.19 26.87
CA GLU A 94 -17.54 -31.23 25.43
C GLU A 94 -18.18 -29.92 24.90
N ASP A 95 -17.80 -29.34 23.77
CA ASP A 95 -17.29 -29.90 22.53
C ASP A 95 -16.63 -28.78 21.68
N GLY A 96 -15.79 -29.24 20.75
CA GLY A 96 -15.21 -28.61 19.57
C GLY A 96 -15.37 -27.12 19.29
N GLY A 97 -14.23 -26.46 19.11
CA GLY A 97 -14.14 -25.19 18.41
C GLY A 97 -12.80 -24.53 18.65
N GLY A 98 -11.79 -24.91 17.86
CA GLY A 98 -10.49 -24.24 17.86
C GLY A 98 -10.66 -22.78 17.48
N ALA A 99 -10.85 -21.93 18.50
CA ALA A 99 -10.79 -20.49 18.36
C ALA A 99 -9.36 -20.15 17.92
N ASP A 100 -9.25 -19.64 16.70
CA ASP A 100 -8.06 -18.97 16.17
C ASP A 100 -7.44 -18.13 17.28
N LYS A 101 -6.23 -18.51 17.71
CA LYS A 101 -5.49 -17.77 18.73
C LYS A 101 -5.36 -16.32 18.23
N PRO A 102 -5.87 -15.32 18.97
CA PRO A 102 -5.71 -13.92 18.59
C PRO A 102 -4.23 -13.62 18.49
N GLY A 103 -3.86 -13.02 17.35
CA GLY A 103 -2.51 -12.96 16.83
C GLY A 103 -1.45 -12.61 17.86
N GLU A 104 -0.38 -13.39 17.82
CA GLU A 104 0.92 -13.14 18.41
C GLU A 104 1.35 -11.69 18.09
N TYR A 105 1.15 -10.79 19.07
CA TYR A 105 1.69 -9.43 19.08
C TYR A 105 3.20 -9.53 19.27
N ASP A 106 3.88 -9.84 18.19
CA ASP A 106 5.32 -10.05 18.20
C ASP A 106 6.05 -8.70 18.17
N VAL A 107 6.87 -8.50 19.20
CA VAL A 107 7.44 -7.24 19.70
C VAL A 107 6.41 -6.36 20.42
N ALA A 108 6.08 -6.75 21.65
CA ALA A 108 5.66 -5.83 22.69
C ALA A 108 6.66 -4.67 22.73
N VAL A 109 6.35 -3.59 22.01
CA VAL A 109 6.82 -2.26 22.42
C VAL A 109 6.24 -2.14 23.81
N ASP A 110 7.11 -2.30 24.80
CA ASP A 110 6.74 -2.40 26.21
C ASP A 110 5.66 -1.35 26.47
N GLU A 111 4.42 -1.79 26.70
CA GLU A 111 3.30 -0.88 26.91
C GLU A 111 3.67 0.09 28.04
N ASP A 112 4.47 -0.39 29.00
CA ASP A 112 5.01 0.42 30.09
C ASP A 112 6.01 1.47 29.60
N GLU A 113 6.89 1.18 28.63
CA GLU A 113 7.79 2.19 28.03
C GLU A 113 7.01 3.23 27.23
N VAL A 114 5.98 2.81 26.49
CA VAL A 114 5.11 3.73 25.76
C VAL A 114 4.36 4.64 26.73
N LEU A 115 3.79 4.08 27.79
CA LEU A 115 3.12 4.83 28.84
C LEU A 115 4.07 5.75 29.59
N ARG A 116 5.32 5.32 29.85
CA ARG A 116 6.36 6.13 30.51
C ARG A 116 6.76 7.33 29.66
N ARG A 117 7.01 7.13 28.36
CA ARG A 117 7.33 8.22 27.43
C ARG A 117 6.19 9.21 27.31
N ALA A 118 4.96 8.70 27.19
CA ALA A 118 3.78 9.56 27.17
C ALA A 118 3.56 10.31 28.49
N ALA A 119 3.84 9.69 29.65
CA ALA A 119 3.82 10.34 30.95
C ALA A 119 4.87 11.47 31.06
N ASN A 120 5.99 11.36 30.34
CA ASN A 120 7.01 12.41 30.24
C ASN A 120 6.63 13.55 29.29
N GLY A 121 5.42 13.54 28.71
CA GLY A 121 4.93 14.60 27.83
C GLY A 121 5.14 14.34 26.34
N GLU A 122 5.70 13.19 25.95
CA GLU A 122 5.91 12.85 24.53
C GLU A 122 4.63 12.29 23.87
N TRP A 123 4.39 12.66 22.61
CA TRP A 123 3.40 11.98 21.78
C TRP A 123 4.00 10.69 21.20
N VAL A 124 3.51 9.54 21.65
CA VAL A 124 4.03 8.24 21.19
C VAL A 124 3.14 7.66 20.09
N CYS A 125 3.71 7.49 18.89
CA CYS A 125 3.05 6.84 17.76
C CYS A 125 3.37 5.35 17.71
N MET A 126 2.34 4.51 17.75
CA MET A 126 2.43 3.05 17.67
C MET A 126 2.63 2.57 16.22
N ARG A 127 3.75 2.94 15.59
CA ARG A 127 4.04 2.64 14.18
C ARG A 127 3.97 1.14 13.84
N ASN A 128 4.39 0.27 14.75
CA ASN A 128 4.29 -1.19 14.57
C ASN A 128 2.85 -1.68 14.39
N ALA A 129 1.87 -0.99 14.98
CA ALA A 129 0.44 -1.31 14.86
C ALA A 129 -0.16 -0.84 13.51
N MET A 130 0.52 0.04 12.78
CA MET A 130 0.09 0.57 11.48
C MET A 130 0.49 -0.34 10.30
N ARG A 131 1.07 -1.51 10.55
CA ARG A 131 1.52 -2.45 9.51
C ARG A 131 0.34 -2.93 8.67
N LEU A 132 0.40 -2.72 7.35
CA LEU A 132 -0.61 -3.21 6.40
C LEU A 132 -0.19 -4.55 5.78
N THR A 133 -1.16 -5.45 5.63
CA THR A 133 -1.07 -6.62 4.76
C THR A 133 -2.16 -6.50 3.72
N CYS A 134 -1.78 -6.54 2.46
CA CYS A 134 -2.67 -6.35 1.33
C CYS A 134 -2.58 -7.54 0.37
N SER A 135 -3.67 -7.82 -0.33
CA SER A 135 -3.77 -8.86 -1.35
C SER A 135 -4.37 -8.27 -2.62
N VAL A 136 -4.04 -8.80 -3.80
CA VAL A 136 -4.68 -8.37 -5.06
C VAL A 136 -6.22 -8.48 -4.95
N ASP A 137 -6.95 -7.48 -5.45
CA ASP A 137 -8.41 -7.56 -5.52
C ASP A 137 -8.82 -8.67 -6.51
N PRO A 138 -9.53 -9.73 -6.06
CA PRO A 138 -9.99 -10.78 -6.96
C PRO A 138 -10.89 -10.24 -8.08
N ARG A 139 -11.66 -9.18 -7.84
CA ARG A 139 -12.55 -8.56 -8.86
C ARG A 139 -11.76 -7.99 -10.03
N ARG A 140 -10.53 -7.51 -9.79
CA ARG A 140 -9.64 -6.99 -10.84
C ARG A 140 -8.90 -8.10 -11.57
N ALA A 141 -8.54 -9.17 -10.86
CA ALA A 141 -7.91 -10.34 -11.49
C ALA A 141 -8.83 -11.02 -12.52
N THR A 142 -10.15 -11.01 -12.31
CA THR A 142 -11.11 -11.60 -13.24
C THR A 142 -11.39 -10.77 -14.49
N LEU A 143 -11.36 -9.43 -14.39
CA LEU A 143 -11.64 -8.54 -15.52
C LEU A 143 -10.57 -8.66 -16.63
N ALA A 144 -9.31 -8.93 -16.27
CA ALA A 144 -8.23 -9.15 -17.23
C ALA A 144 -8.42 -10.43 -18.08
N SER A 145 -9.15 -11.44 -17.57
CA SER A 145 -9.31 -12.74 -18.24
C SER A 145 -10.51 -12.82 -19.18
N SER A 146 -11.46 -11.89 -19.13
CA SER A 146 -12.69 -11.96 -19.94
C SER A 146 -12.62 -11.22 -21.28
N VAL A 147 -11.49 -10.60 -21.63
CA VAL A 147 -11.31 -9.87 -22.91
C VAL A 147 -10.34 -10.63 -23.83
N VAL A 148 -10.54 -11.93 -24.05
CA VAL A 148 -9.89 -12.67 -25.16
C VAL A 148 -10.86 -13.74 -25.71
N THR A 149 -11.95 -13.31 -26.38
CA THR A 149 -12.65 -14.11 -27.39
C THR A 149 -13.24 -13.19 -28.46
N GLY A 150 -12.38 -12.58 -29.26
CA GLY A 150 -12.78 -11.82 -30.44
C GLY A 150 -11.83 -12.06 -31.59
N THR A 151 -12.13 -13.05 -32.44
CA THR A 151 -11.39 -13.38 -33.66
C THR A 151 -11.43 -12.17 -34.61
N PRO A 152 -10.29 -11.55 -34.99
CA PRO A 152 -10.30 -10.43 -35.93
C PRO A 152 -10.33 -10.97 -37.36
N THR A 153 -11.46 -10.78 -38.04
CA THR A 153 -11.54 -10.94 -39.49
C THR A 153 -10.88 -9.74 -40.17
N ASN A 154 -9.94 -10.08 -41.04
CA ASN A 154 -9.05 -9.21 -41.78
C ASN A 154 -9.82 -8.39 -42.84
N LYS A 155 -9.77 -7.06 -42.78
CA LYS A 155 -9.93 -6.19 -43.96
C LYS A 155 -9.42 -4.77 -43.70
N ALA A 156 -8.34 -4.42 -44.39
CA ALA A 156 -7.88 -3.04 -44.61
C ALA A 156 -8.91 -2.23 -45.44
N PRO A 157 -8.98 -0.90 -45.27
CA PRO A 157 -8.17 -0.06 -46.15
C PRO A 157 -7.58 1.23 -45.53
N SER A 158 -6.44 1.60 -46.12
CA SER A 158 -5.88 2.92 -46.46
C SER A 158 -6.50 4.24 -45.95
N SER A 159 -5.56 5.13 -45.59
CA SER A 159 -5.61 6.59 -45.41
C SER A 159 -6.05 7.14 -44.06
N ALA A 160 -5.10 7.83 -43.42
CA ALA A 160 -5.25 8.61 -42.21
C ALA A 160 -6.28 9.73 -42.39
N PRO A 161 -7.13 9.96 -41.38
CA PRO A 161 -7.03 11.24 -40.69
C PRO A 161 -7.10 11.08 -39.17
N ALA A 162 -6.66 12.13 -38.45
CA ALA A 162 -6.77 12.25 -37.01
C ALA A 162 -8.21 11.95 -36.54
N VAL A 163 -8.41 10.76 -35.97
CA VAL A 163 -9.71 10.32 -35.45
C VAL A 163 -9.99 11.10 -34.17
N LYS A 164 -10.89 12.09 -34.28
CA LYS A 164 -11.71 12.55 -33.17
C LYS A 164 -12.52 11.34 -32.70
N ALA A 165 -12.06 10.67 -31.66
CA ALA A 165 -12.90 9.73 -30.93
C ALA A 165 -13.84 10.55 -30.05
N GLU A 166 -15.12 10.59 -30.40
CA GLU A 166 -16.18 11.10 -29.53
C GLU A 166 -16.27 10.20 -28.28
N PRO A 167 -16.49 10.78 -27.09
CA PRO A 167 -16.40 10.04 -25.84
C PRO A 167 -17.67 9.23 -25.63
N LYS A 168 -17.53 7.91 -25.49
CA LYS A 168 -18.51 7.14 -24.73
C LYS A 168 -18.36 7.55 -23.27
N ASP A 169 -19.38 8.22 -22.80
CA ASP A 169 -19.61 8.64 -21.43
C ASP A 169 -19.86 7.40 -20.55
N ASP A 170 -18.78 6.69 -20.21
CA ASP A 170 -18.80 5.71 -19.11
C ASP A 170 -18.28 6.43 -17.87
N GLY A 171 -19.17 7.24 -17.28
CA GLY A 171 -19.07 7.70 -15.91
C GLY A 171 -19.02 6.50 -14.97
N GLY A 172 -17.81 6.03 -14.67
CA GLY A 172 -17.56 4.96 -13.73
C GLY A 172 -16.06 4.81 -13.57
N GLY A 173 -15.54 5.00 -12.35
CA GLY A 173 -14.12 4.95 -12.05
C GLY A 173 -13.44 3.69 -12.59
N VAL A 174 -12.82 3.81 -13.77
CA VAL A 174 -12.01 2.72 -14.34
C VAL A 174 -10.64 2.77 -13.69
N PRO A 175 -10.02 1.66 -13.30
CA PRO A 175 -8.95 1.74 -12.32
C PRO A 175 -7.53 1.66 -12.89
N TYR A 176 -6.57 2.17 -12.11
CA TYR A 176 -5.12 1.95 -12.25
C TYR A 176 -4.82 0.44 -12.32
N ALA A 177 -4.54 -0.09 -13.51
CA ALA A 177 -3.95 -1.41 -13.68
C ALA A 177 -2.44 -1.28 -13.47
N VAL A 178 -1.89 -2.04 -12.53
CA VAL A 178 -0.45 -2.28 -12.41
C VAL A 178 -0.17 -3.65 -12.96
N ALA A 179 1.04 -3.85 -13.46
CA ALA A 179 1.59 -5.10 -13.98
C ALA A 179 1.51 -6.26 -12.97
N ALA A 180 0.31 -6.81 -12.77
CA ALA A 180 0.15 -8.20 -12.38
C ALA A 180 0.54 -9.02 -13.61
N ALA A 181 1.74 -9.61 -13.57
CA ALA A 181 2.28 -10.46 -14.61
C ALA A 181 1.22 -11.46 -15.12
N ALA A 182 1.11 -11.56 -16.44
CA ALA A 182 0.20 -12.46 -17.15
C ALA A 182 0.25 -13.89 -16.60
N VAL A 183 -0.92 -14.52 -16.41
CA VAL A 183 -1.02 -15.93 -16.03
C VAL A 183 -2.16 -16.63 -16.73
N ASP A 184 -1.78 -17.54 -17.64
CA ASP A 184 -2.60 -18.62 -18.18
C ASP A 184 -3.26 -19.47 -17.08
N ALA A 185 -4.40 -20.06 -17.45
CA ALA A 185 -5.48 -20.67 -16.66
C ALA A 185 -5.14 -21.68 -15.52
N LYS A 186 -3.88 -21.91 -15.15
CA LYS A 186 -3.50 -22.46 -13.83
C LYS A 186 -3.50 -21.38 -12.72
N SER A 187 -4.10 -20.21 -12.98
CA SER A 187 -3.95 -18.93 -12.29
C SER A 187 -4.61 -18.75 -10.91
N LYS A 188 -5.40 -19.71 -10.38
CA LYS A 188 -5.99 -19.55 -9.03
C LYS A 188 -4.95 -19.62 -7.90
N GLU A 189 -3.87 -20.38 -8.09
CA GLU A 189 -2.82 -20.55 -7.07
C GLU A 189 -1.78 -19.42 -7.09
N LYS A 190 -1.54 -18.80 -8.25
CA LYS A 190 -0.55 -17.71 -8.40
C LYS A 190 -1.09 -16.35 -7.95
N ALA A 191 -2.38 -16.07 -8.16
CA ALA A 191 -3.04 -14.87 -7.62
C ALA A 191 -3.00 -14.82 -6.08
N ALA A 192 -2.99 -15.98 -5.41
CA ALA A 192 -2.85 -16.10 -3.97
C ALA A 192 -1.46 -15.70 -3.43
N LYS A 193 -0.43 -15.64 -4.29
CA LYS A 193 0.95 -15.32 -3.89
C LYS A 193 1.31 -13.83 -4.01
N ASN A 194 0.45 -13.01 -4.62
CA ASN A 194 0.72 -11.59 -4.79
C ASN A 194 0.24 -10.77 -3.58
N ALA A 195 0.88 -10.97 -2.45
CA ALA A 195 0.67 -10.15 -1.25
C ALA A 195 1.68 -8.99 -1.18
N LEU A 196 1.21 -7.85 -0.69
CA LEU A 196 1.99 -6.65 -0.39
C LEU A 196 1.96 -6.42 1.12
N MET A 197 3.11 -6.20 1.74
CA MET A 197 3.18 -5.81 3.15
C MET A 197 3.79 -4.43 3.31
N VAL A 198 3.17 -3.58 4.12
CA VAL A 198 3.67 -2.24 4.44
C VAL A 198 4.06 -2.18 5.91
N PHE A 199 5.27 -1.75 6.21
CA PHE A 199 5.80 -1.57 7.55
C PHE A 199 6.12 -0.10 7.81
N PHE A 200 5.84 0.39 9.02
CA PHE A 200 6.25 1.72 9.46
C PHE A 200 7.36 1.58 10.50
N SER A 201 8.54 2.09 10.17
CA SER A 201 9.74 2.03 11.03
C SER A 201 9.56 2.94 12.24
N GLY A 202 9.76 2.37 13.43
CA GLY A 202 9.71 3.09 14.71
C GLY A 202 10.94 3.95 14.99
N SER A 203 12.03 3.69 14.26
CA SER A 203 13.33 4.29 14.49
C SER A 203 13.49 5.62 13.73
N PRO A 204 14.27 6.59 14.25
CA PRO A 204 14.46 7.88 13.59
C PRO A 204 15.22 7.78 12.27
N LYS A 205 16.00 6.71 12.09
CA LYS A 205 16.72 6.36 10.85
C LYS A 205 16.60 4.87 10.63
N LEU A 206 16.18 4.47 9.43
CA LEU A 206 16.06 3.06 9.07
C LEU A 206 17.40 2.33 9.23
N SER A 207 17.42 1.21 9.95
CA SER A 207 18.57 0.34 10.12
C SER A 207 18.44 -0.92 9.26
N ILE A 208 19.56 -1.43 8.73
CA ILE A 208 19.57 -2.68 7.97
C ILE A 208 19.05 -3.87 8.80
N LYS A 209 19.25 -3.87 10.13
CA LYS A 209 18.69 -4.89 11.04
C LYS A 209 17.16 -4.87 11.04
N GLU A 210 16.57 -3.68 11.00
CA GLU A 210 15.12 -3.50 10.95
C GLU A 210 14.57 -3.97 9.59
N VAL A 211 15.26 -3.62 8.49
CA VAL A 211 14.94 -4.13 7.15
C VAL A 211 14.95 -5.65 7.09
N HIS A 212 15.98 -6.31 7.64
CA HIS A 212 16.04 -7.77 7.69
C HIS A 212 14.89 -8.39 8.49
N SER A 213 14.53 -7.80 9.64
CA SER A 213 13.39 -8.27 10.44
C SER A 213 12.06 -8.13 9.69
N PHE A 214 11.83 -7.01 9.01
CA PHE A 214 10.65 -6.84 8.18
C PHE A 214 10.64 -7.82 7.01
N ARG A 215 11.77 -7.98 6.32
CA ARG A 215 11.94 -8.93 5.21
C ARG A 215 11.63 -10.36 5.63
N GLU A 216 12.12 -10.81 6.77
CA GLU A 216 11.80 -12.14 7.32
C GLU A 216 10.30 -12.30 7.57
N LYS A 217 9.64 -11.29 8.16
CA LYS A 217 8.18 -11.28 8.38
C LYS A 217 7.41 -11.35 7.06
N ALA A 218 7.87 -10.64 6.02
CA ALA A 218 7.26 -10.66 4.69
C ALA A 218 7.42 -12.01 3.99
N LEU A 219 8.61 -12.60 4.05
CA LEU A 219 8.87 -13.93 3.50
C LEU A 219 8.07 -15.02 4.22
N LYS A 220 7.96 -14.96 5.55
CA LYS A 220 7.12 -15.87 6.35
C LYS A 220 5.64 -15.79 5.95
N LYS A 221 5.18 -14.64 5.46
CA LYS A 221 3.82 -14.43 4.96
C LYS A 221 3.69 -14.61 3.44
N MET A 222 4.74 -15.08 2.76
CA MET A 222 4.78 -15.27 1.31
C MET A 222 4.38 -14.00 0.54
N ALA A 223 4.81 -12.83 1.02
CA ALA A 223 4.59 -11.58 0.33
C ALA A 223 5.53 -11.47 -0.89
N SER A 224 4.96 -11.10 -2.04
CA SER A 224 5.71 -10.79 -3.26
C SER A 224 6.37 -9.41 -3.23
N SER A 225 5.83 -8.49 -2.41
CA SER A 225 6.28 -7.12 -2.35
C SER A 225 6.18 -6.54 -0.94
N MET A 226 7.03 -5.57 -0.66
CA MET A 226 7.17 -4.91 0.61
C MET A 226 7.36 -3.42 0.41
N ILE A 227 6.72 -2.62 1.26
CA ILE A 227 6.98 -1.19 1.42
C ILE A 227 7.40 -0.93 2.86
N ILE A 228 8.45 -0.14 3.04
CA ILE A 228 8.88 0.36 4.36
C ILE A 228 8.75 1.87 4.34
N VAL A 229 7.99 2.41 5.29
CA VAL A 229 7.88 3.85 5.55
C VAL A 229 8.76 4.19 6.73
N THR A 230 9.67 5.15 6.57
CA THR A 230 10.62 5.55 7.62
C THR A 230 10.75 7.06 7.72
N ASN A 231 11.23 7.59 8.84
CA ASN A 231 11.47 9.01 9.00
C ASN A 231 12.60 9.52 8.11
N LYS A 232 13.72 8.79 8.07
CA LYS A 232 14.90 9.12 7.26
C LYS A 232 15.62 7.85 6.85
N ILE A 233 16.16 7.82 5.64
CA ILE A 233 17.00 6.72 5.15
C ILE A 233 18.44 7.18 4.94
N ASP A 234 19.39 6.37 5.40
CA ASP A 234 20.80 6.57 5.11
C ASP A 234 21.15 6.06 3.70
N PRO A 235 22.02 6.73 2.92
CA PRO A 235 22.40 6.27 1.59
C PRO A 235 22.95 4.84 1.56
N GLY A 236 23.71 4.41 2.59
CA GLY A 236 24.24 3.04 2.67
C GLY A 236 23.11 2.02 2.79
N VAL A 237 22.15 2.28 3.67
CA VAL A 237 20.97 1.42 3.85
C VAL A 237 20.12 1.37 2.58
N ARG A 238 20.04 2.47 1.82
CA ARG A 238 19.36 2.47 0.52
C ARG A 238 20.01 1.52 -0.48
N MET A 239 21.35 1.49 -0.53
CA MET A 239 22.09 0.54 -1.38
C MET A 239 21.87 -0.91 -0.92
N ASP A 240 21.95 -1.17 0.39
CA ASP A 240 21.72 -2.51 0.94
C ASP A 240 20.30 -3.01 0.62
N VAL A 241 19.30 -2.12 0.68
CA VAL A 241 17.91 -2.46 0.33
C VAL A 241 17.77 -2.80 -1.16
N GLN A 242 18.45 -2.05 -2.05
CA GLN A 242 18.44 -2.35 -3.48
C GLN A 242 19.07 -3.72 -3.76
N GLU A 243 20.17 -4.06 -3.09
CA GLU A 243 20.79 -5.39 -3.19
C GLU A 243 19.83 -6.49 -2.70
N LEU A 244 19.15 -6.27 -1.58
CA LEU A 244 18.18 -7.22 -1.03
C LEU A 244 16.96 -7.43 -1.93
N SER A 245 16.50 -6.38 -2.62
CA SER A 245 15.38 -6.45 -3.57
C SER A 245 15.76 -7.19 -4.86
N GLY A 246 17.03 -7.21 -5.25
CA GLY A 246 17.51 -7.90 -6.46
C GLY A 246 17.76 -9.41 -6.28
N ARG A 247 17.54 -9.97 -5.08
CA ARG A 247 17.76 -11.40 -4.83
C ARG A 247 16.70 -12.25 -5.51
N MET A 248 17.15 -13.23 -6.27
CA MET A 248 16.30 -14.18 -6.98
C MET A 248 16.11 -15.47 -6.19
N ASP A 249 14.95 -16.09 -6.37
CA ASP A 249 14.65 -17.42 -5.88
C ASP A 249 15.39 -18.46 -6.75
N GLU A 250 16.17 -19.34 -6.12
CA GLU A 250 17.02 -20.32 -6.81
C GLU A 250 16.22 -21.34 -7.63
N ALA A 251 14.98 -21.63 -7.22
CA ALA A 251 14.14 -22.65 -7.85
C ALA A 251 13.34 -22.10 -9.03
N THR A 252 12.90 -20.84 -8.94
CA THR A 252 11.97 -20.24 -9.92
C THR A 252 12.64 -19.19 -10.81
N GLY A 253 13.83 -18.71 -10.46
CA GLY A 253 14.51 -17.62 -11.15
C GLY A 253 13.78 -16.27 -11.07
N ALA A 254 12.70 -16.19 -10.29
CA ALA A 254 11.92 -14.97 -10.09
C ALA A 254 12.48 -14.14 -8.93
N GLU A 255 12.17 -12.84 -8.92
CA GLU A 255 12.46 -11.97 -7.78
C GLU A 255 11.78 -12.51 -6.52
N LEU A 256 12.55 -12.66 -5.44
CA LEU A 256 12.05 -13.25 -4.20
C LEU A 256 11.13 -12.28 -3.45
N LEU A 257 11.49 -11.01 -3.39
CA LEU A 257 10.72 -9.96 -2.72
C LEU A 257 11.14 -8.58 -3.25
N SER A 258 10.19 -7.85 -3.84
CA SER A 258 10.40 -6.44 -4.22
C SER A 258 10.31 -5.55 -2.98
N ILE A 259 11.31 -4.70 -2.73
CA ILE A 259 11.36 -3.81 -1.56
C ILE A 259 11.39 -2.35 -2.00
N GLN A 260 10.43 -1.57 -1.53
CA GLN A 260 10.39 -0.11 -1.69
C GLN A 260 10.49 0.58 -0.35
N VAL A 261 11.24 1.68 -0.29
CA VAL A 261 11.39 2.48 0.93
C VAL A 261 10.98 3.91 0.65
N PHE A 262 10.07 4.42 1.47
CA PHE A 262 9.62 5.80 1.40
C PHE A 262 9.94 6.54 2.70
N GLU A 263 10.33 7.80 2.56
CA GLU A 263 10.41 8.70 3.69
C GLU A 263 9.02 9.26 4.02
N GLU A 264 8.69 9.41 5.31
CA GLU A 264 7.43 10.01 5.78
C GLU A 264 7.20 11.40 5.16
N GLU A 265 8.27 12.15 4.91
CA GLU A 265 8.21 13.48 4.29
C GLU A 265 7.81 13.41 2.82
N ALA A 266 8.30 12.42 2.06
CA ALA A 266 7.94 12.23 0.66
C ALA A 266 6.47 11.80 0.49
N LEU A 267 5.89 11.15 1.50
CA LEU A 267 4.49 10.70 1.51
C LEU A 267 3.52 11.68 2.17
N ALA A 268 4.03 12.79 2.72
CA ALA A 268 3.21 13.79 3.39
C ALA A 268 2.21 14.48 2.44
N PHE A 269 2.47 14.41 1.13
CA PHE A 269 1.59 14.87 0.08
C PHE A 269 1.41 13.73 -0.92
N ASN A 270 0.17 13.37 -1.22
CA ASN A 270 -0.09 12.39 -2.26
C ASN A 270 0.15 13.02 -3.64
N VAL A 271 1.17 12.54 -4.35
CA VAL A 271 1.58 13.07 -5.65
C VAL A 271 0.49 12.93 -6.72
N VAL A 272 -0.42 11.96 -6.60
CA VAL A 272 -1.47 11.73 -7.62
C VAL A 272 -2.68 12.67 -7.46
N ARG A 273 -2.86 13.29 -6.29
CA ARG A 273 -4.00 14.18 -6.00
C ARG A 273 -3.75 15.64 -6.37
N HIS A 274 -2.57 15.96 -6.88
CA HIS A 274 -2.25 17.33 -7.27
C HIS A 274 -2.97 17.70 -8.58
N GLU A 275 -3.61 18.87 -8.63
CA GLU A 275 -4.42 19.34 -9.77
C GLU A 275 -3.67 19.27 -11.12
N THR A 276 -2.37 19.57 -11.13
CA THR A 276 -1.57 19.56 -12.36
C THR A 276 -1.10 18.17 -12.80
N VAL A 277 -1.30 17.14 -11.97
CA VAL A 277 -0.84 15.78 -12.25
C VAL A 277 -1.96 15.04 -13.00
N PRO A 278 -1.76 14.69 -14.28
CA PRO A 278 -2.77 13.99 -15.04
C PRO A 278 -2.89 12.52 -14.60
N ARG A 279 -3.92 11.85 -15.11
CA ARG A 279 -4.10 10.43 -14.84
C ARG A 279 -3.09 9.58 -15.59
N HIS A 280 -2.48 8.63 -14.88
CA HIS A 280 -1.50 7.69 -15.44
C HIS A 280 -1.95 6.25 -15.22
N VAL A 281 -1.85 5.39 -16.23
CA VAL A 281 -2.17 3.96 -16.13
C VAL A 281 -1.02 3.19 -16.75
N ALA A 282 -0.48 2.20 -16.02
CA ALA A 282 0.55 1.33 -16.57
C ALA A 282 -0.09 0.29 -17.48
N LEU A 283 0.49 0.09 -18.66
CA LEU A 283 0.08 -0.98 -19.54
C LEU A 283 0.64 -2.31 -19.03
N THR A 284 -0.16 -3.37 -19.12
CA THR A 284 0.34 -4.74 -18.90
C THR A 284 1.36 -5.09 -19.99
N PRO A 285 2.24 -6.10 -19.77
CA PRO A 285 3.21 -6.52 -20.79
C PRO A 285 2.55 -6.87 -22.14
N ALA A 286 1.40 -7.55 -22.11
CA ALA A 286 0.65 -7.91 -23.31
C ALA A 286 0.07 -6.69 -24.05
N GLU A 287 -0.50 -5.73 -23.31
CA GLU A 287 -1.03 -4.48 -23.89
C GLU A 287 0.10 -3.61 -24.44
N ALA A 288 1.25 -3.56 -23.77
CA ALA A 288 2.43 -2.84 -24.21
C ALA A 288 2.96 -3.39 -25.55
N GLU A 289 3.08 -4.71 -25.67
CA GLU A 289 3.50 -5.38 -26.91
C GLU A 289 2.51 -5.11 -28.05
N ALA A 290 1.20 -5.27 -27.79
CA ALA A 290 0.16 -5.01 -28.77
C ALA A 290 0.17 -3.53 -29.24
N PHE A 291 0.31 -2.60 -28.30
CA PHE A 291 0.39 -1.16 -28.58
C PHE A 291 1.57 -0.81 -29.49
N LEU A 292 2.76 -1.32 -29.16
CA LEU A 292 3.97 -1.08 -29.94
C LEU A 292 3.85 -1.69 -31.35
N ALA A 293 3.28 -2.90 -31.46
CA ALA A 293 3.06 -3.57 -32.73
C ALA A 293 2.05 -2.82 -33.62
N GLU A 294 0.92 -2.39 -33.05
CA GLU A 294 -0.12 -1.65 -33.77
C GLU A 294 0.41 -0.31 -34.30
N ARG A 295 1.15 0.43 -33.47
CA ARG A 295 1.72 1.73 -33.82
C ARG A 295 3.05 1.61 -34.59
N LYS A 296 3.59 0.40 -34.73
CA LYS A 296 4.90 0.12 -35.35
C LYS A 296 6.02 0.95 -34.72
N LEU A 297 5.99 1.06 -33.39
CA LEU A 297 6.95 1.81 -32.60
C LEU A 297 7.89 0.88 -31.84
N ASN A 298 9.11 1.33 -31.63
CA ASN A 298 10.01 0.77 -30.63
C ASN A 298 9.84 1.55 -29.31
N VAL A 299 9.96 0.87 -28.17
CA VAL A 299 9.97 1.48 -26.83
C VAL A 299 10.89 2.71 -26.76
N ALA A 300 12.07 2.64 -27.36
CA ALA A 300 13.06 3.72 -27.36
C ALA A 300 12.59 5.02 -28.05
N GLN A 301 11.54 4.95 -28.87
CA GLN A 301 10.93 6.12 -29.54
C GLN A 301 9.91 6.83 -28.64
N LEU A 302 9.47 6.20 -27.54
CA LEU A 302 8.59 6.84 -26.58
C LEU A 302 9.39 7.82 -25.71
N PRO A 303 8.82 8.97 -25.30
CA PRO A 303 9.44 9.84 -24.33
C PRO A 303 9.74 9.09 -23.01
N ARG A 304 10.87 9.42 -22.40
CA ARG A 304 11.42 8.73 -21.22
C ARG A 304 10.80 9.27 -19.93
N MET A 305 10.59 8.41 -18.94
CA MET A 305 10.24 8.72 -17.55
C MET A 305 11.30 8.07 -16.66
N GLN A 306 11.83 8.78 -15.67
CA GLN A 306 12.90 8.24 -14.82
C GLN A 306 12.32 7.35 -13.72
N GLU A 307 13.06 6.31 -13.31
CA GLU A 307 12.78 5.59 -12.05
C GLU A 307 12.69 6.49 -10.81
N SER A 308 13.40 7.63 -10.82
CA SER A 308 13.38 8.60 -9.73
C SER A 308 12.13 9.49 -9.72
N ASP A 309 11.26 9.39 -10.73
CA ASP A 309 10.03 10.17 -10.79
C ASP A 309 9.09 9.72 -9.65
N PRO A 310 8.56 10.66 -8.83
CA PRO A 310 7.71 10.31 -7.70
C PRO A 310 6.50 9.46 -8.09
N LEU A 311 5.96 9.62 -9.31
CA LEU A 311 4.81 8.88 -9.78
C LEU A 311 5.18 7.43 -10.16
N VAL A 312 6.36 7.23 -10.73
CA VAL A 312 6.91 5.90 -11.04
C VAL A 312 7.10 5.10 -9.75
N GLN A 313 7.67 5.75 -8.73
CA GLN A 313 7.82 5.16 -7.39
C GLN A 313 6.46 4.91 -6.74
N TYR A 314 5.53 5.87 -6.82
CA TYR A 314 4.18 5.73 -6.27
C TYR A 314 3.45 4.51 -6.83
N LEU A 315 3.47 4.32 -8.16
CA LEU A 315 2.83 3.18 -8.82
C LEU A 315 3.67 1.89 -8.73
N GLY A 316 4.93 1.97 -8.31
CA GLY A 316 5.84 0.82 -8.18
C GLY A 316 6.27 0.23 -9.53
N LEU A 317 6.40 1.08 -10.55
CA LEU A 317 6.70 0.65 -11.91
C LEU A 317 8.19 0.31 -12.07
N GLN A 318 8.46 -0.74 -12.83
CA GLN A 318 9.82 -1.19 -13.14
C GLN A 318 10.32 -0.60 -14.47
N ARG A 319 11.63 -0.67 -14.71
CA ARG A 319 12.24 -0.31 -16.00
C ARG A 319 11.54 -1.01 -17.16
N GLY A 320 11.37 -0.29 -18.26
CA GLY A 320 10.70 -0.80 -19.46
C GLY A 320 9.17 -0.74 -19.41
N SER A 321 8.57 -0.44 -18.26
CA SER A 321 7.12 -0.24 -18.16
C SER A 321 6.66 0.89 -19.06
N ILE A 322 5.56 0.70 -19.79
CA ILE A 322 4.91 1.73 -20.59
C ILE A 322 3.72 2.31 -19.82
N VAL A 323 3.66 3.62 -19.74
CA VAL A 323 2.63 4.37 -19.03
C VAL A 323 1.80 5.16 -20.02
N HIS A 324 0.50 4.91 -20.02
CA HIS A 324 -0.51 5.72 -20.69
C HIS A 324 -0.92 6.88 -19.80
N ILE A 325 -0.91 8.09 -20.35
CA ILE A 325 -1.19 9.34 -19.65
C ILE A 325 -2.36 10.02 -20.35
N THR A 326 -3.43 10.25 -19.60
CA THR A 326 -4.63 10.96 -20.08
C THR A 326 -4.64 12.36 -19.49
N ARG A 327 -4.51 13.36 -20.36
CA ARG A 327 -4.47 14.78 -19.98
C ARG A 327 -5.71 15.50 -20.46
N GLU A 328 -6.31 16.29 -19.59
CA GLU A 328 -7.44 17.14 -19.95
C GLU A 328 -6.95 18.40 -20.66
N GLY A 329 -7.34 18.56 -21.92
CA GLY A 329 -7.06 19.77 -22.69
C GLY A 329 -8.17 20.79 -22.51
N LYS A 330 -7.82 22.01 -22.05
CA LYS A 330 -8.76 23.13 -21.86
C LYS A 330 -9.63 23.45 -23.09
N GLN A 331 -9.13 23.16 -24.30
CA GLN A 331 -9.79 23.51 -25.56
C GLN A 331 -10.04 22.32 -26.51
N SER A 332 -9.43 21.16 -26.28
CA SER A 332 -9.41 20.06 -27.27
C SER A 332 -9.89 18.71 -26.70
N GLY A 333 -10.52 18.70 -25.52
CA GLY A 333 -10.88 17.47 -24.83
C GLY A 333 -9.66 16.72 -24.30
N PRO A 334 -9.85 15.50 -23.78
CA PRO A 334 -8.76 14.69 -23.27
C PRO A 334 -7.84 14.20 -24.40
N TYR A 335 -6.54 14.24 -24.18
CA TYR A 335 -5.54 13.69 -25.10
C TYR A 335 -4.65 12.65 -24.40
N SER A 336 -4.19 11.66 -25.18
CA SER A 336 -3.38 10.55 -24.71
C SER A 336 -1.91 10.74 -25.06
N MET A 337 -1.04 10.46 -24.10
CA MET A 337 0.41 10.40 -24.28
C MET A 337 0.94 9.08 -23.71
N TYR A 338 2.01 8.55 -24.30
CA TYR A 338 2.66 7.32 -23.84
C TYR A 338 4.12 7.62 -23.51
N ARG A 339 4.59 7.13 -22.37
CA ARG A 339 5.99 7.24 -21.93
C ARG A 339 6.48 5.89 -21.46
N HIS A 340 7.80 5.68 -21.46
CA HIS A 340 8.40 4.47 -20.91
C HIS A 340 9.34 4.80 -19.74
N VAL A 341 9.36 3.92 -18.74
CA VAL A 341 10.25 4.05 -17.57
C VAL A 341 11.66 3.59 -17.93
N ILE A 342 12.67 4.39 -17.61
CA ILE A 342 14.08 4.10 -17.85
C ILE A 342 14.93 4.07 -16.60
#